data_AF-Q8RQG7-F1
#
_entry.id   AF-Q8RQG7-F1
#
_cell.length_a   1.000
_cell.length_b   1.000
_cell.length_c   1.000
_cell.angle_alpha   90.00
_cell.angle_beta   90.00
_cell.angle_gamma   90.00
#
_symmetry.space_group_name_H-M   'P 1'
#
loop_
_entity.id
_entity.type
_entity.pdbx_description
1 polymer ?
#
loop_
_entity_poly.entity_id
_entity_poly.type
_entity_poly.pdbx_seq_one_letter_code
_entity_poly.pdbx_strand_id
1 'polypeptide(L)'
;KGVLHVDLIHGLQSDGHATEYLCQEFRPYGLLSTKASVIMKAKQKGVVAIQRIFLIDSSAMEKSCNLLDKTKPDYIEVLPGALTDVIAEVKERTGVPILAGGFIRTVEDVERALNAGATAITTSKRELWKHYQKK
;
A
#
# COMPACT_ATOMS: atom_id res chain seq x y z
N LYS A 1 8.15 -7.74 10.96
CA LYS A 1 7.38 -8.65 10.06
C LYS A 1 7.51 -8.12 8.65
N GLY A 2 7.72 -8.98 7.64
CA GLY A 2 8.05 -8.56 6.26
C GLY A 2 6.84 -8.51 5.33
N VAL A 3 6.77 -7.49 4.48
CA VAL A 3 5.79 -7.37 3.39
C VAL A 3 6.54 -7.59 2.07
N LEU A 4 6.00 -8.43 1.19
CA LEU A 4 6.60 -8.69 -0.13
C LEU A 4 5.87 -7.90 -1.20
N HIS A 5 6.64 -7.17 -2.02
CA HIS A 5 6.09 -6.54 -3.21
C HIS A 5 6.10 -7.54 -4.37
N VAL A 6 4.95 -8.14 -4.65
CA VAL A 6 4.82 -9.24 -5.63
C VAL A 6 5.20 -8.78 -7.04
N ASP A 7 4.86 -7.54 -7.41
CA ASP A 7 5.15 -7.00 -8.75
C ASP A 7 6.64 -6.78 -9.05
N LEU A 8 7.51 -6.86 -8.03
CA LEU A 8 8.96 -6.70 -8.20
C LEU A 8 9.73 -8.03 -8.10
N ILE A 9 9.03 -9.16 -8.00
CA ILE A 9 9.68 -10.48 -7.96
C ILE A 9 9.96 -10.93 -9.39
N HIS A 10 11.20 -10.73 -9.83
CA HIS A 10 11.66 -11.22 -11.14
C HIS A 10 11.55 -12.74 -11.23
N GLY A 11 11.06 -13.23 -12.38
CA GLY A 11 10.86 -14.67 -12.60
C GLY A 11 9.52 -15.21 -12.08
N LEU A 12 8.68 -14.36 -11.46
CA LEU A 12 7.35 -14.74 -11.00
C LEU A 12 6.29 -13.79 -11.57
N GLN A 13 5.24 -14.35 -12.17
CA GLN A 13 4.13 -13.56 -12.68
C GLN A 13 3.26 -13.07 -11.53
N SER A 14 2.93 -11.77 -11.44
CA SER A 14 1.96 -11.30 -10.43
C SER A 14 0.53 -11.72 -10.78
N ASP A 15 0.13 -12.93 -10.39
CA ASP A 15 -1.23 -13.45 -10.51
C ASP A 15 -1.64 -14.29 -9.29
N GLY A 16 -2.83 -14.90 -9.35
CA GLY A 16 -3.34 -15.72 -8.26
C GLY A 16 -2.53 -17.01 -8.00
N HIS A 17 -1.92 -17.61 -9.02
CA HIS A 17 -1.15 -18.85 -8.84
C HIS A 17 0.19 -18.55 -8.16
N ALA A 18 0.90 -17.53 -8.62
CA ALA A 18 2.10 -17.05 -7.97
C ALA A 18 1.84 -16.59 -6.54
N THR A 19 0.72 -15.89 -6.31
CA THR A 19 0.33 -15.46 -4.97
C THR A 19 0.09 -16.65 -4.05
N GLU A 20 -0.57 -17.70 -4.55
CA GLU A 20 -0.79 -18.92 -3.80
C GLU A 20 0.52 -19.60 -3.41
N TYR A 21 1.44 -19.74 -4.37
CA TYR A 21 2.77 -20.27 -4.14
C TYR A 21 3.53 -19.45 -3.07
N LEU A 22 3.53 -18.11 -3.18
CA LEU A 22 4.19 -17.24 -2.20
C LEU A 22 3.61 -17.41 -0.79
N CYS A 23 2.28 -17.51 -0.68
CA CYS A 23 1.61 -17.71 0.59
C CYS A 23 1.92 -19.07 1.22
N GLN A 24 2.03 -20.13 0.42
CA GLN A 24 2.29 -21.49 0.91
C GLN A 24 3.74 -21.68 1.34
N GLU A 25 4.69 -21.30 0.48
CA GLU A 25 6.12 -21.56 0.67
C GLU A 25 6.77 -20.58 1.65
N PHE A 26 6.48 -19.29 1.52
CA PHE A 26 7.18 -18.24 2.28
C PHE A 26 6.39 -17.70 3.47
N ARG A 27 5.06 -17.87 3.47
CA ARG A 27 4.15 -17.38 4.53
C ARG A 27 4.46 -15.95 4.97
N PRO A 28 4.52 -14.98 4.03
CA PRO A 28 4.82 -13.60 4.37
C PRO A 28 3.73 -13.01 5.26
N TYR A 29 4.08 -11.97 6.03
CA TYR A 29 3.08 -11.29 6.84
C TYR A 29 2.06 -10.56 5.98
N GLY A 30 2.52 -9.93 4.89
CA GLY A 30 1.67 -9.27 3.94
C GLY A 30 2.23 -9.28 2.52
N LEU A 31 1.34 -9.10 1.56
CA LEU A 31 1.64 -8.96 0.14
C LEU A 31 1.21 -7.59 -0.35
N LEU A 32 2.03 -7.00 -1.21
CA LEU A 32 1.81 -5.70 -1.81
C LEU A 32 1.82 -5.81 -3.34
N SER A 33 0.75 -5.34 -3.96
CA SER A 33 0.61 -5.34 -5.42
C SER A 33 -0.37 -4.26 -5.88
N THR A 34 -0.24 -3.90 -7.14
CA THR A 34 -1.22 -3.09 -7.89
C THR A 34 -2.34 -3.94 -8.50
N LYS A 35 -2.20 -5.27 -8.55
CA LYS A 35 -3.13 -6.15 -9.26
C LYS A 35 -4.18 -6.75 -8.33
N ALA A 36 -5.44 -6.63 -8.72
CA ALA A 36 -6.58 -7.16 -7.96
C ALA A 36 -6.52 -8.68 -7.73
N SER A 37 -6.02 -9.46 -8.71
CA SER A 37 -5.91 -10.92 -8.60
C SER A 37 -5.00 -11.33 -7.43
N VAL A 38 -3.90 -10.60 -7.22
CA VAL A 38 -2.96 -10.81 -6.11
C VAL A 38 -3.65 -10.47 -4.78
N ILE A 39 -4.30 -9.31 -4.71
CA ILE A 39 -4.96 -8.85 -3.47
C ILE A 39 -6.07 -9.81 -3.05
N MET A 40 -6.96 -10.19 -3.96
CA MET A 40 -8.04 -11.13 -3.67
C MET A 40 -7.50 -12.49 -3.20
N LYS A 41 -6.43 -12.98 -3.84
CA LYS A 41 -5.84 -14.26 -3.47
C LYS A 41 -5.11 -14.22 -2.13
N ALA A 42 -4.37 -13.16 -1.84
CA ALA A 42 -3.71 -12.95 -0.55
C ALA A 42 -4.72 -13.01 0.60
N LYS A 43 -5.85 -12.32 0.44
CA LYS A 43 -6.96 -12.35 1.39
C LYS A 43 -7.55 -13.74 1.58
N GLN A 44 -7.80 -14.48 0.50
CA GLN A 44 -8.28 -15.87 0.59
C GLN A 44 -7.33 -16.78 1.38
N LYS A 45 -6.03 -16.46 1.38
CA LYS A 45 -5.00 -17.18 2.14
C LYS A 45 -4.79 -16.64 3.55
N GLY A 46 -5.56 -15.65 4.00
CA GLY A 46 -5.41 -15.04 5.32
C GLY A 46 -4.12 -14.24 5.49
N VAL A 47 -3.50 -13.81 4.39
CA VAL A 47 -2.30 -12.95 4.39
C VAL A 47 -2.74 -11.51 4.20
N VAL A 48 -2.10 -10.59 4.93
CA VAL A 48 -2.42 -9.14 4.84
C VAL A 48 -2.24 -8.67 3.41
N ALA A 49 -3.29 -8.12 2.83
CA ALA A 49 -3.29 -7.66 1.45
C ALA A 49 -3.22 -6.14 1.37
N ILE A 50 -2.14 -5.62 0.80
CA ILE A 50 -1.88 -4.19 0.64
C ILE A 50 -2.02 -3.82 -0.84
N GLN A 51 -3.08 -3.11 -1.18
CA GLN A 51 -3.31 -2.65 -2.55
C GLN A 51 -2.58 -1.32 -2.76
N ARG A 52 -1.57 -1.31 -3.62
CA ARG A 52 -0.89 -0.09 -4.06
C ARG A 52 -1.72 0.61 -5.13
N ILE A 53 -1.87 1.93 -5.02
CA ILE A 53 -2.51 2.79 -6.01
C ILE A 53 -1.60 3.96 -6.36
N PHE A 54 -1.59 4.33 -7.64
CA PHE A 54 -0.85 5.48 -8.15
C PHE A 54 -1.83 6.57 -8.56
N LEU A 55 -1.75 7.70 -7.88
CA LEU A 55 -2.64 8.83 -8.10
C LEU A 55 -1.90 9.85 -8.93
N ILE A 56 -2.19 9.80 -10.24
CA ILE A 56 -1.60 10.66 -11.27
C ILE A 56 -2.61 11.74 -11.66
N ASP A 57 -3.88 11.35 -11.78
CA ASP A 57 -5.01 12.20 -12.15
C ASP A 57 -6.31 11.70 -11.50
N SER A 58 -7.40 12.44 -11.69
CA SER A 58 -8.72 12.09 -11.17
C SER A 58 -9.29 10.79 -11.76
N SER A 59 -8.97 10.44 -13.00
CA SER A 59 -9.42 9.19 -13.62
C SER A 59 -8.75 7.97 -12.97
N ALA A 60 -7.47 8.07 -12.66
CA ALA A 60 -6.72 7.06 -11.93
C ALA A 60 -7.30 6.86 -10.53
N MET A 61 -7.73 7.95 -9.88
CA MET A 61 -8.40 7.90 -8.59
C MET A 61 -9.73 7.15 -8.67
N GLU A 62 -10.63 7.49 -9.60
CA GLU A 62 -11.91 6.80 -9.75
C GLU A 62 -11.74 5.31 -10.04
N LYS A 63 -10.84 4.96 -10.96
CA LYS A 63 -10.51 3.56 -11.27
C LYS A 63 -9.98 2.82 -10.05
N SER A 64 -9.13 3.48 -9.27
CA SER A 64 -8.57 2.92 -8.04
C SER A 64 -9.66 2.68 -7.00
N CYS A 65 -10.55 3.63 -6.76
CA CYS A 65 -11.68 3.46 -5.85
C CYS A 65 -12.58 2.28 -6.28
N ASN A 66 -12.94 2.20 -7.57
CA ASN A 66 -13.73 1.09 -8.10
C ASN A 66 -13.03 -0.27 -7.93
N LEU A 67 -11.70 -0.30 -7.99
CA LEU A 67 -10.91 -1.50 -7.74
C LEU A 67 -10.94 -1.88 -6.27
N LEU A 68 -10.76 -0.90 -5.39
CA LEU A 68 -10.75 -1.06 -3.94
C LEU A 68 -12.08 -1.57 -3.40
N ASP A 69 -13.21 -1.13 -3.95
CA ASP A 69 -14.54 -1.64 -3.59
C ASP A 69 -14.69 -3.14 -3.90
N LYS A 70 -14.05 -3.60 -4.97
CA LYS A 70 -14.08 -5.01 -5.40
C LYS A 70 -13.09 -5.87 -4.61
N THR A 71 -11.86 -5.38 -4.40
CA THR A 71 -10.79 -6.17 -3.77
C THR A 71 -10.83 -6.13 -2.25
N LYS A 72 -11.35 -5.04 -1.67
CA LYS A 72 -11.46 -4.77 -0.23
C LYS A 72 -10.15 -5.09 0.52
N PRO A 73 -9.01 -4.46 0.16
CA PRO A 73 -7.73 -4.79 0.79
C PRO A 73 -7.73 -4.44 2.29
N ASP A 74 -6.78 -5.00 3.04
CA ASP A 74 -6.61 -4.68 4.47
C ASP A 74 -5.96 -3.30 4.65
N TYR A 75 -5.09 -2.92 3.71
CA TYR A 75 -4.43 -1.62 3.67
C TYR A 75 -4.36 -1.10 2.23
N ILE A 76 -4.34 0.22 2.08
CA ILE A 76 -4.10 0.88 0.79
C ILE A 76 -2.76 1.59 0.86
N GLU A 77 -1.86 1.39 -0.11
CA GLU A 77 -0.68 2.23 -0.24
C GLU A 77 -0.92 3.30 -1.31
N VAL A 78 -0.89 4.57 -0.90
CA VAL A 78 -1.11 5.74 -1.77
C VAL A 78 0.23 6.34 -2.16
N LEU A 79 0.49 6.38 -3.47
CA LEU A 79 1.64 7.07 -4.07
C LEU A 79 1.14 8.16 -5.03
N PRO A 80 1.66 9.40 -4.95
CA PRO A 80 2.65 9.90 -4.00
C PRO A 80 2.04 10.32 -2.65
N GLY A 81 2.75 10.06 -1.56
CA GLY A 81 2.35 10.35 -0.18
C GLY A 81 2.47 11.83 0.22
N ALA A 82 3.00 12.66 -0.68
CA ALA A 82 3.03 14.12 -0.51
C ALA A 82 1.68 14.80 -0.81
N LEU A 83 0.75 14.11 -1.48
CA LEU A 83 -0.58 14.63 -1.81
C LEU A 83 -1.56 14.39 -0.66
N THR A 84 -1.49 15.24 0.36
CA THR A 84 -2.31 15.14 1.58
C THR A 84 -3.81 15.18 1.32
N ASP A 85 -4.26 16.07 0.44
CA ASP A 85 -5.70 16.24 0.15
C ASP A 85 -6.28 14.95 -0.45
N VAL A 86 -5.49 14.28 -1.28
CA VAL A 86 -5.87 13.03 -1.90
C VAL A 86 -5.88 11.87 -0.90
N ILE A 87 -4.94 11.85 0.06
CA ILE A 87 -4.95 10.87 1.16
C ILE A 87 -6.24 11.01 1.98
N ALA A 88 -6.64 12.25 2.30
CA ALA A 88 -7.86 12.52 3.04
C ALA A 88 -9.10 12.05 2.27
N GLU A 89 -9.19 12.36 0.98
CA GLU A 89 -10.30 11.94 0.12
C GLU A 89 -10.39 10.40 -0.01
N VAL A 90 -9.28 9.70 -0.23
CA VAL A 90 -9.27 8.23 -0.29
C VAL A 90 -9.70 7.62 1.03
N LYS A 91 -9.29 8.20 2.16
CA LYS A 91 -9.67 7.72 3.49
C LYS A 91 -11.16 7.87 3.73
N GLU A 92 -11.72 9.02 3.40
CA GLU A 92 -13.15 9.31 3.54
C GLU A 92 -14.00 8.37 2.68
N ARG A 93 -13.59 8.14 1.43
CA ARG A 93 -14.34 7.31 0.49
C ARG A 93 -14.28 5.82 0.81
N THR A 94 -13.15 5.32 1.30
CA THR A 94 -12.92 3.86 1.43
C THR A 94 -13.02 3.36 2.87
N GLY A 95 -12.71 4.21 3.86
CA GLY A 95 -12.60 3.81 5.27
C GLY A 95 -11.45 2.84 5.58
N VAL A 96 -10.63 2.46 4.59
CA VAL A 96 -9.52 1.50 4.76
C VAL A 96 -8.28 2.24 5.25
N PRO A 97 -7.48 1.66 6.18
CA PRO A 97 -6.22 2.25 6.62
C PRO A 97 -5.24 2.51 5.47
N ILE A 98 -4.65 3.72 5.45
CA ILE A 98 -3.78 4.19 4.37
C ILE A 98 -2.31 4.19 4.79
N LEU A 99 -1.46 3.66 3.94
CA LEU A 99 -0.01 3.78 3.98
C LEU A 99 0.40 4.84 2.95
N ALA A 100 0.91 5.99 3.39
CA ALA A 100 1.36 7.03 2.47
C ALA A 100 2.82 6.82 2.09
N GLY A 101 3.12 6.77 0.79
CA GLY A 101 4.45 6.42 0.29
C GLY A 101 4.92 7.28 -0.87
N GLY A 102 6.23 7.46 -1.01
CA GLY A 102 6.82 8.20 -2.12
C GLY A 102 6.73 9.73 -1.98
N PHE A 103 7.76 10.43 -2.46
CA PHE A 103 7.92 11.89 -2.35
C PHE A 103 7.93 12.48 -0.93
N ILE A 104 7.98 11.65 0.11
CA ILE A 104 8.15 12.08 1.51
C ILE A 104 9.65 12.25 1.80
N ARG A 105 10.08 13.49 2.05
CA ARG A 105 11.50 13.86 2.17
C ARG A 105 11.87 14.39 3.55
N THR A 106 10.95 15.05 4.25
CA THR A 106 11.22 15.67 5.56
C THR A 106 10.30 15.12 6.66
N VAL A 107 10.60 15.48 7.90
CA VAL A 107 9.75 15.13 9.05
C VAL A 107 8.39 15.82 8.91
N GLU A 108 8.38 17.04 8.40
CA GLU A 108 7.16 17.81 8.15
C GLU A 108 6.28 17.14 7.07
N ASP A 109 6.87 16.53 6.04
CA ASP A 109 6.11 15.72 5.06
C ASP A 109 5.42 14.53 5.71
N VAL A 110 6.12 13.85 6.64
CA VAL A 110 5.57 12.72 7.40
C VAL A 110 4.38 13.19 8.24
N GLU A 111 4.57 14.24 9.03
CA GLU A 111 3.53 14.77 9.91
C GLU A 111 2.31 15.25 9.11
N ARG A 112 2.53 15.93 7.98
CA ARG A 112 1.43 16.35 7.08
C ARG A 112 0.63 15.16 6.55
N ALA A 113 1.31 14.10 6.08
CA ALA A 113 0.63 12.91 5.58
C ALA A 113 -0.15 12.15 6.68
N LEU A 114 0.42 12.04 7.88
CA LEU A 114 -0.25 11.44 9.04
C LEU A 114 -1.49 12.25 9.46
N ASN A 115 -1.36 13.57 9.56
CA ASN A 115 -2.46 14.48 9.89
C ASN A 115 -3.57 14.48 8.84
N ALA A 116 -3.22 14.30 7.56
CA ALA A 116 -4.19 14.12 6.47
C ALA A 116 -4.96 12.80 6.54
N GLY A 117 -4.52 11.87 7.39
CA GLY A 117 -5.24 10.65 7.70
C GLY A 117 -4.49 9.36 7.38
N ALA A 118 -3.26 9.43 6.89
CA ALA A 118 -2.43 8.24 6.73
C ALA A 118 -2.23 7.54 8.09
N THR A 119 -2.33 6.21 8.08
CA THR A 119 -2.08 5.36 9.25
C THR A 119 -0.60 5.15 9.48
N ALA A 120 0.19 5.05 8.40
CA ALA A 120 1.64 4.94 8.49
C ALA A 120 2.32 5.45 7.21
N ILE A 121 3.64 5.64 7.27
CA ILE A 121 4.46 6.11 6.16
C ILE A 121 5.34 4.98 5.63
N THR A 122 5.37 4.78 4.31
CA THR A 122 6.37 3.96 3.62
C THR A 122 7.43 4.85 2.98
N THR A 123 8.68 4.68 3.41
CA THR A 123 9.81 5.46 2.87
C THR A 123 11.07 4.63 2.86
N SER A 124 11.91 4.79 1.83
CA SER A 124 13.26 4.24 1.76
C SER A 124 14.32 5.18 2.38
N LYS A 125 13.90 6.37 2.84
CA LYS A 125 14.79 7.40 3.38
C LYS A 125 15.17 7.10 4.83
N ARG A 126 16.39 6.58 5.03
CA ARG A 126 16.89 6.11 6.34
C ARG A 126 17.02 7.21 7.38
N GLU A 127 17.20 8.46 6.97
CA GLU A 127 17.28 9.61 7.89
C GLU A 127 15.96 9.78 8.65
N LEU A 128 14.83 9.61 7.96
CA LEU A 128 13.51 9.64 8.58
C LEU A 128 13.35 8.47 9.55
N TRP A 129 13.86 7.27 9.22
CA TRP A 129 13.80 6.13 10.12
C TRP A 129 14.51 6.40 11.44
N LYS A 130 15.70 7.01 11.39
CA LYS A 130 16.47 7.36 12.60
C LYS A 130 15.74 8.36 13.49
N HIS A 131 14.96 9.27 12.89
CA HIS A 131 14.17 10.25 13.65
C HIS A 131 13.05 9.57 14.46
N TYR A 132 12.38 8.56 13.87
CA TYR A 132 11.26 7.86 14.51
C TYR A 132 11.65 6.56 15.23
N GLN A 133 12.91 6.11 15.12
CA GLN A 133 13.43 5.03 15.95
C GLN A 133 13.45 5.50 17.41
N LYS A 134 12.57 4.94 18.24
CA LYS A 134 12.66 5.11 19.69
C LYS A 134 14.06 4.68 20.16
N LYS A 135 14.70 5.54 20.94
CA LYS A 135 15.85 5.14 21.77
C LYS A 135 15.41 4.16 22.84
#